data_AF-A0A2W5R821-F1
#
_entry.id   AF-A0A2W5R821-F1
#
_cell.length_a   1.000
_cell.length_b   1.000
_cell.length_c   1.000
_cell.angle_alpha   90.00
_cell.angle_beta   90.00
_cell.angle_gamma   90.00
#
_symmetry.space_group_name_H-M   'P 1'
#
loop_
_entity.id
_entity.type
_entity.pdbx_description
1 polymer ?
#
loop_
_entity_poly.entity_id
_entity_poly.type
_entity_poly.pdbx_seq_one_letter_code
_entity_poly.pdbx_strand_id
1 'polypeptide(L)'
;MKLYKFPQQAKVDRLIPKNKFYEQGKANTKIEQLFVNQVENIRWAYKLASSTIHLQDQEDLKEIQIFRVKSRVEDLDVSILSFIDKLILTPIIFEVVYQDKVKVVATYKRLNQADKTKAVIGQYYASGWLEDVDRVELPLYLKLADLYEHFIAQILPITSSEDSGNDDELVSIELKLQRAQQLENLQKQLDKLKSKLRTEKQFNRRVEMNKKINLLSDEINNLFK
;
A
#
# COMPACT_ATOMS: atom_id res chain seq x y z
N MET A 1 -3.62 4.81 11.03
CA MET A 1 -2.40 5.31 10.36
C MET A 1 -2.21 6.79 10.65
N LYS A 2 -0.97 7.24 10.83
CA LYS A 2 -0.60 8.65 11.02
C LYS A 2 0.25 9.13 9.83
N LEU A 3 0.15 10.41 9.47
CA LEU A 3 1.07 11.01 8.50
C LEU A 3 2.38 11.38 9.21
N TYR A 4 3.51 11.21 8.52
CA TYR A 4 4.82 11.43 9.12
C TYR A 4 5.51 12.69 8.59
N LYS A 5 6.24 13.37 9.48
CA LYS A 5 7.21 14.41 9.15
C LYS A 5 8.53 13.73 8.84
N PHE A 6 8.89 13.75 7.55
CA PHE A 6 10.18 13.22 7.11
C PHE A 6 11.30 14.24 7.34
N PRO A 7 12.51 13.79 7.71
CA PRO A 7 13.62 14.67 8.01
C PRO A 7 14.03 15.49 6.77
N GLN A 8 14.44 16.74 6.99
CA GLN A 8 14.85 17.63 5.89
C GLN A 8 16.07 17.11 5.12
N GLN A 9 16.93 16.33 5.77
CA GLN A 9 18.11 15.72 5.15
C GLN A 9 17.75 14.70 4.05
N ALA A 10 16.56 14.09 4.15
CA ALA A 10 16.03 13.17 3.15
C ALA A 10 15.17 13.87 2.09
N LYS A 11 15.02 15.20 2.15
CA LYS A 11 14.14 15.96 1.25
C LYS A 11 14.77 16.07 -0.14
N VAL A 12 14.04 15.63 -1.15
CA VAL A 12 14.44 15.72 -2.57
C VAL A 12 13.68 16.83 -3.27
N ASP A 13 12.37 16.92 -3.00
CA ASP A 13 11.49 18.00 -3.44
C ASP A 13 11.43 18.24 -4.96
N ARG A 14 11.58 17.18 -5.76
CA ARG A 14 11.69 17.28 -7.22
C ARG A 14 10.37 16.97 -7.90
N LEU A 15 9.90 17.87 -8.76
CA LEU A 15 8.76 17.60 -9.64
C LEU A 15 9.17 16.60 -10.72
N ILE A 16 8.42 15.51 -10.87
CA ILE A 16 8.62 14.54 -11.96
C ILE A 16 7.53 14.77 -13.01
N PRO A 17 7.89 15.23 -14.22
CA PRO A 17 6.94 15.36 -15.31
C PRO A 17 6.46 13.98 -15.75
N LYS A 18 5.17 13.87 -16.08
CA LYS A 18 4.53 12.61 -16.50
C LYS A 18 5.24 11.95 -17.68
N ASN A 19 5.79 12.77 -18.58
CA ASN A 19 6.53 12.33 -19.76
C ASN A 19 7.70 11.41 -19.42
N LYS A 20 8.37 11.59 -18.28
CA LYS A 20 9.46 10.69 -17.87
C LYS A 20 8.98 9.27 -17.63
N PHE A 21 7.76 9.09 -17.12
CA PHE A 21 7.18 7.76 -16.93
C PHE A 21 6.81 7.13 -18.27
N TYR A 22 6.36 7.92 -19.26
CA TYR A 22 6.07 7.43 -20.60
C TYR A 22 7.34 6.96 -21.32
N GLU A 23 8.39 7.78 -21.30
CA GLU A 23 9.68 7.50 -21.93
C GLU A 23 10.37 6.27 -21.35
N GLN A 24 10.35 6.13 -20.01
CA GLN A 24 11.04 5.02 -19.34
C GLN A 24 10.19 3.74 -19.29
N GLY A 25 8.86 3.86 -19.28
CA GLY A 25 8.00 2.73 -18.93
C GLY A 25 7.23 2.08 -20.06
N LYS A 26 7.41 2.50 -21.32
CA LYS A 26 6.59 2.02 -22.46
C LYS A 26 5.09 2.03 -22.08
N ALA A 27 4.61 3.17 -21.60
CA ALA A 27 3.22 3.31 -21.17
C ALA A 27 2.27 2.92 -22.31
N ASN A 28 1.23 2.16 -21.99
CA ASN A 28 0.15 1.90 -22.94
C ASN A 28 -0.75 3.15 -22.99
N THR A 29 -1.37 3.45 -24.14
CA THR A 29 -2.26 4.61 -24.34
C THR A 29 -3.32 4.74 -23.25
N LYS A 30 -3.83 3.61 -22.71
CA LYS A 30 -4.75 3.61 -21.57
C LYS A 30 -4.13 4.21 -20.30
N ILE A 31 -2.90 3.82 -19.97
CA ILE A 31 -2.18 4.34 -18.79
C ILE A 31 -1.88 5.83 -18.99
N GLU A 32 -1.42 6.23 -20.18
CA GLU A 32 -1.17 7.64 -20.50
C GLU A 32 -2.43 8.50 -20.29
N GLN A 33 -3.58 8.05 -20.78
CA GLN A 33 -4.85 8.73 -20.55
C GLN A 33 -5.22 8.81 -19.07
N LEU A 34 -4.99 7.73 -18.30
CA LEU A 34 -5.23 7.74 -16.85
C LEU A 34 -4.34 8.78 -16.14
N PHE A 35 -3.05 8.87 -16.50
CA PHE A 35 -2.15 9.91 -15.97
C PHE A 35 -2.61 11.32 -16.36
N VAL A 36 -3.13 11.54 -17.56
CA VAL A 36 -3.63 12.86 -18.01
C VAL A 36 -4.92 13.23 -17.28
N ASN A 37 -5.85 12.29 -17.12
CA ASN A 37 -7.18 12.53 -16.58
C ASN A 37 -7.18 12.60 -15.05
N GLN A 38 -6.47 11.68 -14.40
CA GLN A 38 -6.57 11.49 -12.94
C GLN A 38 -5.43 12.13 -12.16
N VAL A 39 -4.23 12.24 -12.72
CA VAL A 39 -3.09 12.83 -12.01
C VAL A 39 -2.97 14.30 -12.38
N GLU A 40 -2.76 15.19 -11.42
CA GLU A 40 -2.40 16.57 -11.68
C GLU A 40 -0.88 16.69 -11.81
N ASN A 41 -0.16 16.30 -10.75
CA ASN A 41 1.30 16.33 -10.70
C ASN A 41 1.85 15.20 -9.83
N ILE A 42 3.13 14.89 -10.04
CA ILE A 42 3.87 13.91 -9.23
C ILE A 42 5.14 14.60 -8.74
N ARG A 43 5.35 14.58 -7.44
CA ARG A 43 6.50 15.15 -6.77
C ARG A 43 7.24 14.06 -6.03
N TRP A 44 8.51 13.91 -6.31
CA TRP A 44 9.41 13.15 -5.46
C TRP A 44 9.72 13.98 -4.22
N ALA A 45 9.01 13.69 -3.13
CA ALA A 45 9.09 14.50 -1.93
C ALA A 45 10.35 14.17 -1.13
N TYR A 46 10.56 12.88 -0.83
CA TYR A 46 11.66 12.42 0.02
C TYR A 46 12.30 11.13 -0.48
N LYS A 47 13.58 10.95 -0.13
CA LYS A 47 14.37 9.74 -0.32
C LYS A 47 15.01 9.38 1.02
N LEU A 48 14.44 8.39 1.71
CA LEU A 48 14.95 7.88 2.97
C LEU A 48 16.01 6.82 2.67
N ALA A 49 17.26 7.24 2.56
CA ALA A 49 18.40 6.34 2.48
C ALA A 49 19.00 6.11 3.87
N SER A 50 19.55 4.91 4.13
CA SER A 50 20.26 4.59 5.37
C SER A 50 21.25 5.69 5.80
N SER A 51 21.97 6.27 4.85
CA SER A 51 22.90 7.38 5.06
C SER A 51 22.24 8.70 5.50
N THR A 52 21.02 8.98 5.04
CA THR A 52 20.29 10.23 5.33
C THR A 52 19.47 10.19 6.61
N ILE A 53 19.16 9.00 7.11
CA ILE A 53 18.39 8.80 8.34
C ILE A 53 19.19 8.08 9.44
N HIS A 54 20.50 7.89 9.23
CA HIS A 54 21.43 7.22 10.14
C HIS A 54 20.97 5.83 10.60
N LEU A 55 20.34 5.07 9.69
CA LEU A 55 19.89 3.70 9.98
C LEU A 55 20.84 2.67 9.36
N GLN A 56 20.86 1.47 9.93
CA GLN A 56 21.59 0.34 9.32
C GLN A 56 20.92 -0.04 7.99
N ASP A 57 21.74 -0.17 6.94
CA ASP A 57 21.31 -0.71 5.66
C ASP A 57 21.21 -2.23 5.71
N GLN A 58 20.36 -2.76 4.83
CA GLN A 58 20.28 -4.17 4.51
C GLN A 58 20.66 -4.31 3.04
N GLU A 59 21.27 -5.44 2.63
CA GLU A 59 21.63 -5.66 1.24
C GLU A 59 20.44 -5.47 0.29
N ASP A 60 19.24 -5.86 0.76
CA ASP A 60 18.01 -5.86 -0.03
C ASP A 60 17.22 -4.55 0.08
N LEU A 61 17.50 -3.70 1.07
CA LEU A 61 16.79 -2.45 1.29
C LEU A 61 17.77 -1.33 1.70
N LYS A 62 18.10 -0.49 0.72
CA LYS A 62 19.04 0.64 0.89
C LYS A 62 18.33 1.99 0.99
N GLU A 63 17.17 2.11 0.37
CA GLU A 63 16.41 3.35 0.32
C GLU A 63 14.91 3.11 0.15
N ILE A 64 14.12 4.01 0.73
CA ILE A 64 12.66 4.10 0.55
C ILE A 64 12.36 5.45 -0.08
N GLN A 65 11.55 5.45 -1.14
CA GLN A 65 11.17 6.68 -1.84
C GLN A 65 9.75 7.09 -1.47
N ILE A 66 9.52 8.38 -1.28
CA ILE A 66 8.21 8.94 -0.98
C ILE A 66 7.80 9.84 -2.12
N PHE A 67 6.76 9.43 -2.84
CA PHE A 67 6.17 10.19 -3.93
C PHE A 67 4.85 10.78 -3.50
N ARG A 68 4.73 12.10 -3.62
CA ARG A 68 3.46 12.79 -3.48
C ARG A 68 2.79 12.92 -4.84
N VAL A 69 1.63 12.31 -4.98
CA VAL A 69 0.84 12.31 -6.21
C VAL A 69 -0.39 13.16 -5.97
N LYS A 70 -0.46 14.34 -6.58
CA LYS A 70 -1.67 15.16 -6.52
C LYS A 70 -2.67 14.61 -7.54
N SER A 71 -3.79 14.12 -7.05
CA SER A 71 -4.87 13.55 -7.84
C SER A 71 -5.94 14.60 -8.12
N ARG A 72 -6.52 14.54 -9.32
CA ARG A 72 -7.71 15.30 -9.75
C ARG A 72 -9.01 14.61 -9.38
N VAL A 73 -8.94 13.32 -9.05
CA VAL A 73 -10.07 12.48 -8.66
C VAL A 73 -9.83 11.92 -7.27
N GLU A 74 -10.92 11.67 -6.54
CA GLU A 74 -10.82 11.03 -5.24
C GLU A 74 -10.28 9.59 -5.39
N ASP A 75 -10.87 8.81 -6.31
CA ASP A 75 -10.46 7.43 -6.55
C ASP A 75 -9.42 7.33 -7.68
N LEU A 76 -8.15 7.39 -7.29
CA LEU A 76 -7.01 7.22 -8.19
C LEU A 76 -6.83 5.73 -8.54
N ASP A 77 -6.74 5.42 -9.83
CA ASP A 77 -6.53 4.05 -10.29
C ASP A 77 -5.15 3.53 -9.86
N VAL A 78 -5.15 2.42 -9.10
CA VAL A 78 -3.94 1.75 -8.60
C VAL A 78 -3.00 1.33 -9.73
N SER A 79 -3.51 1.16 -10.95
CA SER A 79 -2.71 0.88 -12.15
C SER A 79 -1.64 1.94 -12.41
N ILE A 80 -1.93 3.21 -12.09
CA ILE A 80 -0.97 4.33 -12.22
C ILE A 80 0.18 4.14 -11.23
N LEU A 81 -0.15 3.86 -9.97
CA LEU A 81 0.84 3.64 -8.91
C LEU A 81 1.69 2.41 -9.21
N SER A 82 1.04 1.33 -9.67
CA SER A 82 1.73 0.12 -10.08
C SER A 82 2.66 0.33 -11.27
N PHE A 83 2.29 1.19 -12.21
CA PHE A 83 3.15 1.54 -13.32
C PHE A 83 4.41 2.27 -12.84
N ILE A 84 4.29 3.26 -11.96
CA ILE A 84 5.43 3.99 -11.40
C ILE A 84 6.35 3.04 -10.62
N ASP A 85 5.76 2.20 -9.77
CA ASP A 85 6.49 1.30 -8.88
C ASP A 85 7.22 0.17 -9.62
N LYS A 86 6.76 -0.22 -10.81
CA LYS A 86 7.47 -1.18 -11.68
C LYS A 86 8.74 -0.61 -12.31
N LEU A 87 8.86 0.71 -12.44
CA LEU A 87 10.01 1.36 -13.09
C LEU A 87 11.20 1.55 -12.14
N ILE A 88 10.93 1.50 -10.84
CA ILE A 88 11.90 1.76 -9.79
C ILE A 88 12.08 0.45 -9.03
N LEU A 89 13.31 0.02 -8.72
CA LEU A 89 13.51 -1.24 -8.00
C LEU A 89 13.33 -1.11 -6.48
N THR A 90 13.53 0.09 -5.96
CA THR A 90 13.44 0.37 -4.52
C THR A 90 11.97 0.50 -4.08
N PRO A 91 11.67 0.29 -2.79
CA PRO A 91 10.33 0.51 -2.28
C PRO A 91 9.85 1.95 -2.37
N ILE A 92 8.55 2.08 -2.61
CA ILE A 92 7.88 3.36 -2.77
C ILE A 92 6.66 3.44 -1.86
N ILE A 93 6.53 4.58 -1.19
CA ILE A 93 5.33 5.02 -0.50
C ILE A 93 4.73 6.18 -1.30
N PHE A 94 3.48 6.02 -1.71
CA PHE A 94 2.73 7.06 -2.41
C PHE A 94 1.83 7.82 -1.44
N GLU A 95 2.01 9.13 -1.33
CA GLU A 95 1.04 10.04 -0.71
C GLU A 95 0.13 10.59 -1.82
N VAL A 96 -1.05 10.00 -1.97
CA VAL A 96 -2.07 10.50 -2.90
C VAL A 96 -2.82 11.65 -2.24
N VAL A 97 -2.68 12.85 -2.79
CA VAL A 97 -3.33 14.06 -2.27
C VAL A 97 -4.50 14.41 -3.16
N TYR A 98 -5.69 14.52 -2.57
CA TYR A 98 -6.89 15.00 -3.23
C TYR A 98 -7.50 16.11 -2.37
N GLN A 99 -7.59 17.31 -2.93
CA GLN A 99 -7.96 18.53 -2.19
C GLN A 99 -7.04 18.70 -0.97
N ASP A 100 -7.60 18.67 0.25
CA ASP A 100 -6.87 18.82 1.53
C ASP A 100 -6.67 17.48 2.27
N LYS A 101 -6.97 16.36 1.61
CA LYS A 101 -6.84 15.02 2.18
C LYS A 101 -5.71 14.24 1.52
N VAL A 102 -5.06 13.42 2.33
CA VAL A 102 -3.95 12.56 1.92
C VAL A 102 -4.31 11.11 2.19
N LYS A 103 -4.09 10.26 1.19
CA LYS A 103 -4.21 8.81 1.29
C LYS A 103 -2.85 8.21 1.03
N VAL A 104 -2.37 7.38 1.96
CA VAL A 104 -1.08 6.70 1.79
C VAL A 104 -1.33 5.36 1.13
N VAL A 105 -0.63 5.10 0.03
CA VAL A 105 -0.71 3.85 -0.73
C VAL A 105 0.70 3.30 -0.87
N ALA A 106 0.90 2.04 -0.50
CA ALA A 106 2.16 1.36 -0.74
C ALA A 106 1.92 -0.14 -0.90
N THR A 107 2.95 -0.84 -1.37
CA THR A 107 2.96 -2.29 -1.46
C THR A 107 4.20 -2.79 -0.77
N TYR A 108 4.13 -3.97 -0.16
CA TYR A 108 5.35 -4.64 0.27
C TYR A 108 6.12 -5.11 -0.97
N LYS A 109 7.40 -4.78 -1.00
CA LYS A 109 8.29 -4.97 -2.15
C LYS A 109 9.60 -5.54 -1.65
N ARG A 110 9.97 -6.69 -2.19
CA ARG A 110 11.19 -7.41 -1.85
C ARG A 110 11.97 -7.77 -3.10
N LEU A 111 13.29 -7.80 -3.02
CA LEU A 111 14.08 -8.34 -4.13
C LEU A 111 13.83 -9.85 -4.23
N ASN A 112 13.83 -10.36 -5.46
CA ASN A 112 13.70 -11.79 -5.67
C ASN A 112 15.01 -12.49 -5.25
N GLN A 113 14.91 -13.49 -4.38
CA GLN A 113 16.05 -14.28 -3.90
C GLN A 113 16.79 -14.99 -5.05
N ALA A 114 16.07 -15.36 -6.12
CA ALA A 114 16.65 -16.01 -7.29
C ALA A 114 17.24 -15.03 -8.32
N ASP A 115 16.75 -13.78 -8.35
CA ASP A 115 17.17 -12.78 -9.32
C ASP A 115 17.10 -11.39 -8.69
N LYS A 116 18.21 -10.94 -8.10
CA LYS A 116 18.32 -9.64 -7.39
C LYS A 116 18.03 -8.43 -8.32
N THR A 117 17.92 -8.63 -9.64
CA THR A 117 17.53 -7.57 -10.59
C THR A 117 16.01 -7.38 -10.70
N LYS A 118 15.21 -8.30 -10.14
CA LYS A 118 13.75 -8.25 -10.19
C LYS A 118 13.17 -8.07 -8.79
N ALA A 119 12.28 -7.09 -8.66
CA ALA A 119 11.50 -6.92 -7.44
C ALA A 119 10.21 -7.76 -7.52
N VAL A 120 9.91 -8.50 -6.45
CA VAL A 120 8.60 -9.10 -6.22
C VAL A 120 7.74 -8.02 -5.57
N ILE A 121 6.75 -7.55 -6.33
CA ILE A 121 5.78 -6.56 -5.90
C ILE A 121 4.54 -7.32 -5.39
N GLY A 122 4.17 -7.07 -4.15
CA GLY A 122 2.94 -7.59 -3.55
C GLY A 122 1.68 -6.85 -4.02
N GLN A 123 0.67 -6.89 -3.17
CA GLN A 123 -0.55 -6.12 -3.36
C GLN A 123 -0.37 -4.69 -2.83
N TYR A 124 -1.00 -3.73 -3.50
CA TYR A 124 -1.10 -2.37 -3.01
C TYR A 124 -2.15 -2.30 -1.91
N TYR A 125 -1.75 -1.77 -0.77
CA TYR A 125 -2.62 -1.43 0.34
C TYR A 125 -2.71 0.08 0.44
N ALA A 126 -3.85 0.56 0.92
CA ALA A 126 -4.08 1.98 1.08
C ALA A 126 -4.68 2.26 2.45
N SER A 127 -4.23 3.35 3.06
CA SER A 127 -4.87 3.91 4.24
C SER A 127 -6.24 4.49 3.90
N GLY A 128 -7.01 4.82 4.95
CA GLY A 128 -8.10 5.79 4.82
C GLY A 128 -7.57 7.19 4.45
N TRP A 129 -8.49 8.10 4.16
CA TRP A 129 -8.17 9.52 3.99
C TRP A 129 -7.79 10.15 5.33
N LEU A 130 -6.65 10.85 5.34
CA LEU A 130 -6.09 11.56 6.48
C LEU A 130 -6.00 13.05 6.16
N GLU A 131 -6.15 13.91 7.16
CA GLU A 131 -5.96 15.35 7.00
C GLU A 131 -4.46 15.71 7.06
N ASP A 132 -4.00 16.62 6.20
CA ASP A 132 -2.57 16.99 6.10
C ASP A 132 -2.10 17.99 7.18
N VAL A 133 -2.59 17.88 8.42
CA VAL A 133 -2.35 18.87 9.49
C VAL A 133 -1.51 18.32 10.64
N ASP A 134 -1.78 17.10 11.11
CA ASP A 134 -1.13 16.52 12.30
C ASP A 134 -0.07 15.48 11.94
N ARG A 135 0.96 15.91 11.20
CA ARG A 135 2.09 15.04 10.89
C ARG A 135 2.95 14.78 12.14
N VAL A 136 3.13 13.51 12.47
CA VAL A 136 3.92 13.05 13.62
C VAL A 136 5.37 12.82 13.21
N GLU A 137 6.30 12.95 14.15
CA GLU A 137 7.71 12.64 13.88
C GLU A 137 7.90 11.16 13.52
N LEU A 138 8.93 10.91 12.70
CA LEU A 138 9.28 9.55 12.30
C LEU A 138 9.66 8.72 13.54
N PRO A 139 9.09 7.52 13.72
CA PRO A 139 9.55 6.63 14.78
C PRO A 139 11.03 6.28 14.59
N LEU A 140 11.76 6.22 15.70
CA LEU A 140 13.16 5.84 15.72
C LEU A 140 13.27 4.32 15.64
N TYR A 141 13.80 3.83 14.53
CA TYR A 141 14.16 2.42 14.34
C TYR A 141 15.68 2.28 14.25
N LEU A 142 16.19 1.05 14.38
CA LEU A 142 17.62 0.76 14.18
C LEU A 142 17.92 0.41 12.71
N LYS A 143 16.97 -0.24 12.02
CA LYS A 143 17.12 -0.70 10.64
C LYS A 143 16.09 -0.02 9.74
N LEU A 144 16.48 0.24 8.49
CA LEU A 144 15.58 0.76 7.47
C LEU A 144 14.44 -0.24 7.14
N ALA A 145 14.71 -1.54 7.25
CA ALA A 145 13.71 -2.59 7.04
C ALA A 145 12.57 -2.49 8.06
N ASP A 146 12.89 -2.35 9.34
CA ASP A 146 11.88 -2.24 10.41
C ASP A 146 10.97 -1.02 10.20
N LEU A 147 11.55 0.13 9.80
CA LEU A 147 10.80 1.34 9.47
C LEU A 147 9.87 1.11 8.25
N TYR A 148 10.35 0.41 7.23
CA TYR A 148 9.55 0.08 6.06
C TYR A 148 8.39 -0.84 6.41
N GLU A 149 8.66 -1.91 7.16
CA GLU A 149 7.65 -2.84 7.64
C GLU A 149 6.59 -2.15 8.49
N HIS A 150 7.00 -1.18 9.32
CA HIS A 150 6.08 -0.34 10.09
C HIS A 150 5.14 0.48 9.19
N PHE A 151 5.66 1.11 8.12
CA PHE A 151 4.80 1.83 7.17
C PHE A 151 3.77 0.92 6.50
N ILE A 152 4.20 -0.28 6.09
CA ILE A 152 3.31 -1.27 5.49
C ILE A 152 2.30 -1.78 6.51
N ALA A 153 2.71 -2.10 7.73
CA ALA A 153 1.82 -2.57 8.78
C ALA A 153 0.68 -1.56 9.05
N GLN A 154 0.96 -0.26 9.01
CA GLN A 154 -0.07 0.78 9.24
C GLN A 154 -1.11 0.92 8.13
N ILE A 155 -0.79 0.53 6.88
CA ILE A 155 -1.76 0.52 5.77
C ILE A 155 -2.49 -0.81 5.65
N LEU A 156 -2.07 -1.86 6.37
CA LEU A 156 -2.75 -3.14 6.31
C LEU A 156 -4.12 -3.07 6.99
N PRO A 157 -5.15 -3.72 6.40
CA PRO A 157 -6.52 -3.67 6.91
C PRO A 157 -6.70 -4.39 8.26
N ILE A 158 -5.70 -5.13 8.74
CA ILE A 158 -5.78 -5.98 9.96
C ILE A 158 -5.28 -5.24 11.21
N THR A 159 -5.17 -3.93 11.17
CA THR A 159 -4.78 -3.15 12.35
C THR A 159 -6.00 -2.88 13.24
N SER A 160 -6.64 -3.96 13.70
CA SER A 160 -7.44 -3.99 14.92
C SER A 160 -6.61 -4.79 15.91
N SER A 161 -6.04 -4.22 16.97
CA SER A 161 -6.70 -3.41 17.99
C SER A 161 -5.68 -2.52 18.68
N GLU A 162 -6.15 -1.36 19.13
CA GLU A 162 -5.65 -0.55 20.25
C GLU A 162 -4.46 -1.12 21.05
N ASP A 163 -3.43 -0.30 21.23
CA ASP A 163 -2.73 -0.08 22.51
C ASP A 163 -2.71 -1.28 23.49
N SER A 164 -2.29 -2.45 23.02
CA SER A 164 -2.06 -3.60 23.89
C SER A 164 -0.56 -3.68 24.10
N GLY A 165 -0.13 -3.06 25.20
CA GLY A 165 1.25 -3.06 25.62
C GLY A 165 1.87 -4.46 25.54
N ASN A 166 3.11 -4.48 25.07
CA ASN A 166 4.13 -5.46 25.41
C ASN A 166 4.16 -6.85 24.74
N ASP A 167 3.49 -7.15 23.62
CA ASP A 167 3.74 -8.45 22.93
C ASP A 167 3.63 -8.46 21.39
N ASP A 168 3.37 -7.32 20.74
CA ASP A 168 3.14 -7.25 19.28
C ASP A 168 4.44 -7.09 18.44
N GLU A 169 5.61 -7.10 19.11
CA GLU A 169 6.95 -6.86 18.52
C GLU A 169 7.50 -8.04 17.69
N LEU A 170 6.83 -9.20 17.65
CA LEU A 170 7.39 -10.41 17.01
C LEU A 170 6.51 -11.05 15.93
N VAL A 171 5.37 -10.47 15.57
CA VAL A 171 4.63 -10.97 14.41
C VAL A 171 5.30 -10.45 13.13
N SER A 172 6.13 -11.30 12.53
CA SER A 172 6.80 -11.06 11.23
C SER A 172 5.84 -10.41 10.23
N ILE A 173 6.31 -9.38 9.52
CA ILE A 173 5.54 -8.70 8.47
C ILE A 173 4.96 -9.69 7.45
N GLU A 174 5.64 -10.82 7.21
CA GLU A 174 5.17 -11.87 6.31
C GLU A 174 3.85 -12.49 6.77
N LEU A 175 3.68 -12.72 8.08
CA LEU A 175 2.42 -13.22 8.65
C LEU A 175 1.30 -12.18 8.52
N LYS A 176 1.61 -10.90 8.78
CA LYS A 176 0.64 -9.80 8.61
C LYS A 176 0.19 -9.69 7.14
N LEU A 177 1.13 -9.82 6.20
CA LEU A 177 0.84 -9.83 4.76
C LEU A 177 0.03 -11.06 4.32
N GLN A 178 0.36 -12.25 4.83
CA GLN A 178 -0.40 -13.48 4.53
C GLN A 178 -1.83 -13.36 5.02
N ARG A 179 -2.05 -12.89 6.25
CA ARG A 179 -3.39 -12.65 6.78
C ARG A 179 -4.15 -11.62 5.92
N ALA A 180 -3.48 -10.56 5.45
CA ALA A 180 -4.12 -9.54 4.61
C ALA A 180 -4.56 -10.11 3.25
N GLN A 181 -3.73 -10.95 2.65
CA GLN A 181 -4.08 -11.67 1.42
C GLN A 181 -5.23 -12.66 1.64
N GLN A 182 -5.24 -13.37 2.78
CA GLN A 182 -6.31 -14.28 3.13
C GLN A 182 -7.65 -13.55 3.28
N LEU A 183 -7.67 -12.43 4.03
CA LEU A 183 -8.86 -11.59 4.18
C LEU A 183 -9.40 -11.12 2.83
N GLU A 184 -8.53 -10.65 1.94
CA GLU A 184 -8.98 -10.16 0.64
C GLU A 184 -9.55 -11.29 -0.24
N ASN A 185 -8.94 -12.48 -0.20
CA ASN A 185 -9.46 -13.64 -0.93
C ASN A 185 -10.83 -14.07 -0.39
N LEU A 186 -10.98 -14.12 0.94
CA LEU A 186 -12.27 -14.40 1.59
C LEU A 186 -13.31 -13.33 1.22
N GLN A 187 -12.95 -12.05 1.23
CA GLN A 187 -13.84 -10.95 0.85
C GLN A 187 -14.29 -11.07 -0.62
N LYS A 188 -13.36 -11.37 -1.55
CA LYS A 188 -13.69 -11.61 -2.96
C LYS A 188 -14.62 -12.81 -3.15
N GLN A 189 -14.41 -13.89 -2.40
CA GLN A 189 -15.29 -15.06 -2.43
C GLN A 189 -16.68 -14.71 -1.89
N LEU A 190 -16.74 -13.93 -0.81
CA LEU A 190 -17.96 -13.45 -0.20
C LEU A 190 -18.75 -12.56 -1.18
N ASP A 191 -18.11 -11.61 -1.85
CA ASP A 191 -18.76 -10.75 -2.86
C ASP A 191 -19.23 -11.55 -4.09
N LYS A 192 -18.46 -12.56 -4.51
CA LYS A 192 -18.86 -13.48 -5.59
C LYS A 192 -20.07 -14.34 -5.18
N LEU A 193 -20.16 -14.76 -3.93
CA LEU A 193 -21.31 -15.51 -3.41
C LEU A 193 -22.53 -14.60 -3.23
N LYS A 194 -22.35 -13.37 -2.70
CA LYS A 194 -23.42 -12.37 -2.57
C LYS A 194 -24.01 -12.00 -3.94
N SER A 195 -23.16 -11.75 -4.94
CA SER A 195 -23.63 -11.46 -6.30
C SER A 195 -24.39 -12.63 -6.92
N LYS A 196 -23.89 -13.86 -6.79
CA LYS A 196 -24.60 -15.08 -7.22
C LYS A 196 -25.94 -15.25 -6.52
N LEU A 197 -26.00 -14.98 -5.22
CA LEU A 197 -27.23 -15.06 -4.43
C LEU A 197 -28.30 -14.06 -4.91
N ARG A 198 -27.90 -12.86 -5.37
CA ARG A 198 -28.85 -11.88 -5.94
C ARG A 198 -29.50 -12.39 -7.23
N THR A 199 -28.82 -13.22 -8.00
CA THR A 199 -29.30 -13.75 -9.28
C THR A 199 -30.00 -15.11 -9.17
N GLU A 200 -29.82 -15.83 -8.05
CA GLU A 200 -30.31 -17.20 -7.88
C GLU A 200 -31.79 -17.22 -7.47
N LYS A 201 -32.61 -17.97 -8.23
CA LYS A 201 -34.06 -18.08 -7.98
C LYS A 201 -34.43 -19.31 -7.16
N GLN A 202 -33.58 -20.35 -7.13
CA GLN A 202 -33.87 -21.59 -6.42
C GLN A 202 -33.65 -21.45 -4.89
N PHE A 203 -34.70 -21.70 -4.11
CA PHE A 203 -34.68 -21.55 -2.64
C PHE A 203 -33.60 -22.40 -1.96
N ASN A 204 -33.49 -23.69 -2.30
CA ASN A 204 -32.51 -24.60 -1.69
C ASN A 204 -31.06 -24.13 -1.93
N ARG A 205 -30.75 -23.63 -3.13
CA ARG A 205 -29.43 -23.07 -3.45
C ARG A 205 -29.15 -21.77 -2.72
N ARG A 206 -30.17 -20.91 -2.52
CA ARG A 206 -30.04 -19.69 -1.71
C ARG A 206 -29.71 -20.02 -0.25
N VAL A 207 -30.32 -21.07 0.31
CA VAL A 207 -30.04 -21.50 1.70
C VAL A 207 -28.60 -22.00 1.84
N GLU A 208 -28.11 -22.83 0.91
CA GLU A 208 -26.71 -23.27 0.92
C GLU A 208 -25.72 -22.11 0.75
N MET A 209 -26.01 -21.16 -0.14
CA MET A 209 -25.18 -19.97 -0.33
C MET A 209 -25.17 -19.08 0.92
N ASN A 210 -26.32 -18.88 1.58
CA ASN A 210 -26.37 -18.14 2.85
C ASN A 210 -25.56 -18.79 3.96
N LYS A 211 -25.59 -20.14 4.08
CA LYS A 211 -24.73 -20.86 5.04
C LYS A 211 -23.24 -20.60 4.76
N LYS A 212 -22.83 -20.66 3.48
CA LYS A 212 -21.44 -20.35 3.08
C LYS A 212 -21.05 -18.89 3.32
N ILE A 213 -21.96 -17.95 3.10
CA ILE A 213 -21.73 -16.53 3.38
C ILE A 213 -21.53 -16.30 4.88
N ASN A 214 -22.35 -16.92 5.74
CA ASN A 214 -22.19 -16.82 7.19
C ASN A 214 -20.85 -17.41 7.65
N LEU A 215 -20.49 -18.61 7.19
CA LEU A 215 -19.20 -19.23 7.50
C LEU A 215 -18.01 -18.36 7.10
N LEU A 216 -18.02 -17.81 5.88
CA LEU A 216 -16.96 -16.90 5.42
C LEU A 216 -16.94 -15.58 6.20
N SER A 217 -18.10 -15.07 6.63
CA SER A 217 -18.18 -13.86 7.47
C SER A 217 -17.61 -14.13 8.87
N ASP A 218 -17.86 -15.32 9.43
CA ASP A 218 -17.29 -15.75 10.71
C ASP A 218 -15.77 -15.95 10.63
N GLU A 219 -15.26 -16.53 9.54
CA GLU A 219 -13.82 -16.65 9.27
C GLU A 219 -13.14 -15.28 9.17
N ILE A 220 -13.76 -14.32 8.47
CA ILE A 220 -13.28 -12.94 8.40
C ILE A 220 -13.25 -12.30 9.80
N ASN A 221 -14.32 -12.45 10.58
CA ASN A 221 -14.38 -11.91 11.95
C ASN A 221 -13.33 -12.53 12.87
N ASN A 222 -13.00 -13.81 12.70
CA ASN A 222 -11.93 -14.48 13.46
C ASN A 222 -10.53 -14.02 13.05
N LEU A 223 -10.33 -13.53 11.83
CA LEU A 223 -9.05 -12.95 11.38
C LEU A 223 -8.82 -11.52 11.90
N PHE A 224 -9.86 -10.85 12.39
CA PHE A 224 -9.79 -9.53 13.04
C PHE A 224 -9.67 -9.61 14.57
N LYS A 225 -9.89 -10.78 15.17
CA LYS A 225 -9.70 -11.07 16.60
C LYS A 225 -8.27 -11.52 16.87
#